data_AF-A0A2V1D1K3-F1
#
_entry.id   AF-A0A2V1D1K3-F1
#
_cell.length_a   1.000
_cell.length_b   1.000
_cell.length_c   1.000
_cell.angle_alpha   90.00
_cell.angle_beta   90.00
_cell.angle_gamma   90.00
#
_symmetry.space_group_name_H-M   'P 1'
#
loop_
_entity.id
_entity.type
_entity.pdbx_description
1 polymer ?
#
loop_
_entity_poly.entity_id
_entity_poly.type
_entity_poly.pdbx_seq_one_letter_code
_entity_poly.pdbx_strand_id
1 'polypeptide(L)'
;MIHLRDFVDAITDDPTRQSAPNYTEIQTDINIFDEDLFYSPNITVEPIRTRIRVYLTREERGLYLPNTFFYCDGRFSTTLSTDNVLEIGIQALTDFDDYHRHLPEQWCPMVTIIGSVRSRHPSESRLFTVETSVYDASKAAPIQFSVVCFFENTKRWQNVKTPPPEAFLSVTAKVAART
;
A
#
# COMPACT_ATOMS: atom_id res chain seq x y z
N MET A 1 -3.19 4.24 14.13
CA MET A 1 -2.50 4.69 12.90
C MET A 1 -2.85 3.68 11.83
N ILE A 2 -3.21 4.13 10.64
CA ILE A 2 -3.53 3.26 9.49
C ILE A 2 -2.57 3.59 8.35
N HIS A 3 -2.24 2.59 7.55
CA HIS A 3 -1.52 2.74 6.28
C HIS A 3 -2.46 2.32 5.17
N LEU A 4 -2.63 3.17 4.17
CA LEU A 4 -3.54 2.95 3.06
C LEU A 4 -2.79 3.05 1.74
N ARG A 5 -3.07 2.12 0.84
CA ARG A 5 -2.63 2.10 -0.54
C ARG A 5 -3.84 1.80 -1.39
N ASP A 6 -4.28 2.78 -2.15
CA ASP A 6 -5.45 2.61 -3.01
C ASP A 6 -5.41 3.61 -4.16
N PHE A 7 -6.48 3.66 -4.93
CA PHE A 7 -6.71 4.61 -5.99
C PHE A 7 -7.66 5.72 -5.52
N VAL A 8 -7.41 6.93 -5.99
CA VAL A 8 -8.31 8.06 -5.77
C VAL A 8 -9.60 7.82 -6.54
N ASP A 9 -10.75 7.86 -5.87
CA ASP A 9 -12.06 7.88 -6.52
C ASP A 9 -12.46 9.31 -6.88
N ALA A 10 -12.33 10.21 -5.91
CA ALA A 10 -12.63 11.63 -6.08
C ALA A 10 -11.78 12.51 -5.17
N ILE A 11 -11.68 13.79 -5.52
CA ILE A 11 -10.97 14.79 -4.73
C ILE A 11 -11.78 16.08 -4.62
N THR A 12 -12.13 16.46 -3.40
CA THR A 12 -12.99 17.61 -3.11
C THR A 12 -12.33 18.54 -2.09
N ASP A 13 -12.85 19.76 -1.94
CA ASP A 13 -12.44 20.60 -0.81
C ASP A 13 -12.85 19.92 0.51
N ASP A 14 -12.07 20.08 1.58
CA ASP A 14 -12.41 19.54 2.89
C ASP A 14 -13.66 20.26 3.43
N PRO A 15 -14.81 19.57 3.56
CA PRO A 15 -16.06 20.19 3.97
C PRO A 15 -16.01 20.70 5.42
N THR A 16 -15.05 20.22 6.23
CA THR A 16 -14.87 20.65 7.61
C THR A 16 -14.04 21.92 7.76
N ARG A 17 -13.43 22.41 6.67
CA ARG A 17 -12.55 23.59 6.65
C ARG A 17 -12.82 24.50 5.45
N GLN A 18 -14.06 24.97 5.34
CA GLN A 18 -14.57 25.81 4.23
C GLN A 18 -13.78 27.09 3.95
N SER A 19 -13.01 27.61 4.92
CA SER A 19 -12.21 28.84 4.77
C SER A 19 -10.73 28.58 4.45
N ALA A 20 -10.31 27.32 4.28
CA ALA A 20 -8.91 26.95 4.12
C ALA A 20 -8.70 26.15 2.81
N PRO A 21 -8.39 26.83 1.69
CA PRO A 21 -8.45 26.26 0.33
C PRO A 21 -7.42 25.16 0.04
N ASN A 22 -6.44 24.97 0.92
CA ASN A 22 -5.44 23.92 0.81
C ASN A 22 -5.83 22.67 1.62
N TYR A 23 -6.93 22.69 2.37
CA TYR A 23 -7.46 21.48 3.00
C TYR A 23 -8.36 20.77 2.00
N THR A 24 -7.97 19.56 1.66
CA THR A 24 -8.58 18.74 0.63
C THR A 24 -9.04 17.42 1.24
N GLU A 25 -10.09 16.84 0.68
CA GLU A 25 -10.55 15.49 0.98
C GLU A 25 -10.33 14.61 -0.24
N ILE A 26 -9.53 13.55 -0.08
CA ILE A 26 -9.43 12.45 -1.03
C ILE A 26 -10.44 11.39 -0.62
N GLN A 27 -11.26 10.98 -1.57
CA GLN A 27 -12.26 9.93 -1.42
C GLN A 27 -11.75 8.66 -2.05
N THR A 28 -11.89 7.55 -1.34
CA THR A 28 -11.59 6.21 -1.83
C THR A 28 -12.46 5.19 -1.10
N ASP A 29 -12.97 4.19 -1.79
CA ASP A 29 -13.73 3.09 -1.19
C ASP A 29 -12.82 1.86 -1.02
N ILE A 30 -12.41 1.61 0.23
CA ILE A 30 -11.46 0.54 0.55
C ILE A 30 -12.17 -0.80 0.51
N ASN A 31 -11.68 -1.69 -0.35
CA ASN A 31 -12.09 -3.08 -0.33
C ASN A 31 -11.25 -3.84 0.69
N ILE A 32 -11.90 -4.56 1.62
CA ILE A 32 -11.19 -5.55 2.40
C ILE A 32 -11.38 -6.90 1.73
N PHE A 33 -10.30 -7.46 1.21
CA PHE A 33 -10.34 -8.77 0.57
C PHE A 33 -10.47 -9.88 1.63
N ASP A 34 -11.18 -10.95 1.27
CA ASP A 34 -11.26 -12.16 2.08
C ASP A 34 -9.91 -12.89 2.02
N GLU A 35 -9.10 -12.74 3.08
CA GLU A 35 -7.91 -13.57 3.30
C GLU A 35 -8.22 -14.60 4.41
N ASP A 36 -8.00 -15.88 4.12
CA ASP A 36 -7.93 -16.97 5.11
C ASP A 36 -9.11 -17.13 6.08
N LEU A 37 -10.36 -17.03 5.61
CA LEU A 37 -11.57 -17.19 6.44
C LEU A 37 -11.63 -16.18 7.61
N PHE A 38 -10.99 -15.03 7.47
CA PHE A 38 -10.98 -13.98 8.50
C PHE A 38 -12.39 -13.48 8.82
N TYR A 39 -13.31 -13.57 7.86
CA TYR A 39 -14.71 -13.22 8.01
C TYR A 39 -15.59 -14.45 8.20
N SER A 40 -16.58 -14.32 9.09
CA SER A 40 -17.70 -15.26 9.11
C SER A 40 -18.44 -15.18 7.77
N PRO A 41 -18.88 -16.30 7.18
CA PRO A 41 -19.64 -16.30 5.92
C PRO A 41 -20.97 -15.53 6.00
N ASN A 42 -21.38 -15.13 7.21
CA ASN A 42 -22.57 -14.32 7.47
C ASN A 42 -22.29 -12.82 7.45
N ILE A 43 -21.05 -12.38 7.16
CA ILE A 43 -20.68 -10.98 7.04
C ILE A 43 -20.69 -10.61 5.56
N THR A 44 -21.57 -9.69 5.18
CA THR A 44 -21.50 -9.04 3.87
C THR A 44 -20.31 -8.09 3.86
N VAL A 45 -19.34 -8.35 3.00
CA VAL A 45 -18.20 -7.45 2.80
C VAL A 45 -18.56 -6.45 1.72
N GLU A 46 -18.78 -5.20 2.12
CA GLU A 46 -18.98 -4.07 1.22
C GLU A 46 -17.76 -3.15 1.28
N PRO A 47 -17.45 -2.43 0.19
CA PRO A 47 -16.40 -1.42 0.20
C PRO A 47 -16.63 -0.41 1.33
N ILE A 48 -15.60 -0.14 2.12
CA ILE A 48 -15.67 0.81 3.21
C ILE A 48 -15.31 2.19 2.71
N ARG A 49 -16.31 3.06 2.72
CA ARG A 49 -16.12 4.45 2.33
C ARG A 49 -15.06 5.11 3.19
N THR A 50 -14.03 5.62 2.54
CA THR A 50 -12.91 6.27 3.22
C THR A 50 -12.73 7.70 2.74
N ARG A 51 -12.44 8.58 3.70
CA ARG A 51 -12.28 10.02 3.52
C ARG A 51 -10.98 10.46 4.15
N ILE A 52 -10.03 10.88 3.31
CA ILE A 52 -8.68 11.26 3.73
C ILE A 52 -8.58 12.77 3.67
N ARG A 53 -8.50 13.39 4.84
CA ARG A 53 -8.29 14.82 4.99
C ARG A 53 -6.81 15.11 5.01
N VAL A 54 -6.40 15.96 4.09
CA VAL A 54 -5.01 16.14 3.68
C VAL A 54 -4.79 17.63 3.36
N TYR A 55 -3.63 18.19 3.69
CA TYR A 55 -3.28 19.54 3.25
C TYR A 55 -2.47 19.45 1.96
N LEU A 56 -3.03 19.98 0.88
CA LEU A 56 -2.43 20.02 -0.46
C LEU A 56 -2.60 21.43 -1.01
N THR A 57 -1.52 22.00 -1.53
CA THR A 57 -1.61 23.19 -2.38
C THR A 57 -2.42 22.89 -3.64
N ARG A 58 -2.91 23.93 -4.31
CA ARG A 58 -3.66 23.77 -5.57
C ARG A 58 -2.87 23.03 -6.65
N GLU A 59 -1.55 23.20 -6.70
CA GLU A 59 -0.67 22.53 -7.66
C GLU A 59 -0.55 21.04 -7.33
N GLU A 60 -0.30 20.70 -6.06
CA GLU A 60 -0.20 19.31 -5.59
C GLU A 60 -1.52 18.55 -5.76
N ARG A 61 -2.66 19.22 -5.57
CA ARG A 61 -3.99 18.63 -5.80
C ARG A 61 -4.14 18.10 -7.23
N GLY A 62 -3.51 18.74 -8.21
CA GLY A 62 -3.51 18.30 -9.60
C GLY A 62 -2.89 16.93 -9.84
N LEU A 63 -2.13 16.40 -8.88
CA LEU A 63 -1.52 15.06 -8.94
C LEU A 63 -2.51 13.94 -8.58
N TYR A 64 -3.54 14.24 -7.80
CA TYR A 64 -4.49 13.27 -7.24
C TYR A 64 -5.79 13.23 -8.06
N LEU A 65 -5.66 12.87 -9.34
CA LEU A 65 -6.80 12.65 -10.23
C LEU A 65 -7.45 11.28 -9.96
N PRO A 66 -8.73 11.08 -10.35
CA PRO A 66 -9.36 9.77 -10.27
C PRO A 66 -8.52 8.68 -10.95
N ASN A 67 -8.42 7.51 -10.32
CA ASN A 67 -7.54 6.39 -10.68
C ASN A 67 -6.04 6.66 -10.52
N THR A 68 -5.62 7.75 -9.87
CA THR A 68 -4.23 7.89 -9.42
C THR A 68 -4.00 7.00 -8.20
N PHE A 69 -2.97 6.16 -8.25
CA PHE A 69 -2.51 5.40 -7.09
C PHE A 69 -1.89 6.33 -6.05
N PHE A 70 -2.25 6.16 -4.78
CA PHE A 70 -1.67 6.92 -3.69
C PHE A 70 -1.33 6.02 -2.49
N TYR A 71 -0.47 6.55 -1.63
CA TYR A 71 -0.20 6.01 -0.31
C TYR A 71 -0.44 7.11 0.72
N CYS A 72 -1.11 6.79 1.82
CA CYS A 72 -1.17 7.68 2.97
C CYS A 72 -1.07 6.91 4.28
N ASP A 73 -0.49 7.54 5.29
CA ASP A 73 -0.58 7.11 6.67
C ASP A 73 -1.13 8.23 7.56
N GLY A 74 -1.81 7.83 8.63
CA GLY A 74 -2.44 8.81 9.49
C GLY A 74 -3.19 8.23 10.67
N ARG A 75 -3.76 9.15 11.45
CA ARG A 75 -4.75 8.78 12.46
C ARG A 75 -6.07 8.55 11.75
N PHE A 76 -6.79 7.50 12.15
CA PHE A 76 -8.10 7.20 11.61
C PHE A 76 -9.15 7.21 12.72
N SER A 77 -10.38 7.47 12.33
CA SER A 77 -11.59 7.37 13.14
C SER A 77 -12.68 6.74 12.29
N THR A 78 -13.57 5.97 12.91
CA THR A 78 -14.77 5.46 12.25
C THR A 78 -15.99 6.28 12.68
N THR A 79 -16.89 6.55 11.74
CA THR A 79 -18.19 7.14 12.02
C THR A 79 -19.25 6.44 11.16
N LEU A 80 -20.51 6.53 11.58
CA LEU A 80 -21.64 6.19 10.71
C LEU A 80 -22.07 7.47 9.99
N SER A 81 -22.31 7.35 8.68
CA SER A 81 -22.93 8.41 7.89
C SER A 81 -24.41 8.57 8.27
N THR A 82 -25.06 9.61 7.74
CA THR A 82 -26.52 9.81 7.91
C THR A 82 -27.35 8.65 7.37
N ASP A 83 -26.80 7.89 6.42
CA ASP A 83 -27.45 6.75 5.79
C ASP A 83 -27.05 5.41 6.44
N ASN A 84 -26.47 5.46 7.65
CA ASN A 84 -25.94 4.31 8.40
C ASN A 84 -24.83 3.53 7.67
N VAL A 85 -24.10 4.16 6.75
CA VAL A 85 -22.93 3.57 6.10
C VAL A 85 -21.70 3.82 6.96
N LEU A 86 -20.87 2.79 7.17
CA LEU A 86 -19.60 2.95 7.89
C LEU A 86 -18.64 3.79 7.06
N GLU A 87 -18.10 4.84 7.66
CA GLU A 87 -17.10 5.72 7.05
C GLU A 87 -15.82 5.73 7.89
N ILE A 88 -14.67 5.60 7.21
CA ILE A 88 -13.34 5.79 7.80
C ILE A 88 -12.87 7.20 7.46
N GLY A 89 -12.73 8.05 8.47
CA GLY A 89 -12.05 9.33 8.36
C GLY A 89 -10.57 9.19 8.69
N ILE A 90 -9.69 9.61 7.79
CA ILE A 90 -8.23 9.63 7.99
C ILE A 90 -7.77 11.08 8.01
N GLN A 91 -7.03 11.46 9.06
CA GLN A 91 -6.25 12.68 9.06
C GLN A 91 -4.82 12.31 8.65
N ALA A 92 -4.50 12.57 7.39
CA ALA A 92 -3.17 12.36 6.85
C ALA A 92 -2.30 13.57 7.24
N LEU A 93 -1.16 13.29 7.87
CA LEU A 93 -0.17 14.33 8.14
C LEU A 93 0.62 14.55 6.86
N THR A 94 0.25 15.59 6.12
CA THR A 94 1.07 16.08 5.01
C THR A 94 2.20 16.92 5.56
N ASP A 95 3.20 16.25 6.09
CA ASP A 95 4.52 16.82 6.03
C ASP A 95 5.40 15.92 5.17
N PHE A 96 5.01 15.85 3.89
CA PHE A 96 5.75 15.13 2.85
C PHE A 96 7.19 15.65 2.75
N ASP A 97 7.38 16.95 2.97
CA ASP A 97 8.67 17.64 2.93
C ASP A 97 9.51 17.34 4.18
N ASP A 98 8.92 17.34 5.38
CA ASP A 98 9.61 16.96 6.61
C ASP A 98 9.92 15.46 6.65
N TYR A 99 9.04 14.59 6.12
CA TYR A 99 9.28 13.15 5.99
C TYR A 99 10.38 12.84 4.95
N HIS A 100 10.37 13.51 3.80
CA HIS A 100 11.42 13.39 2.76
C HIS A 100 12.77 13.92 3.26
N ARG A 101 12.78 15.02 4.02
CA ARG A 101 14.02 15.61 4.58
C ARG A 101 14.59 14.82 5.76
N HIS A 102 13.74 14.22 6.59
CA HIS A 102 14.20 13.50 7.79
C HIS A 102 14.46 12.01 7.54
N LEU A 103 13.82 11.39 6.53
CA LEU A 103 13.88 9.95 6.29
C LEU A 103 13.91 9.58 4.79
N PRO A 104 14.83 10.11 3.97
CA PRO A 104 14.91 9.82 2.53
C PRO A 104 15.08 8.32 2.22
N GLU A 105 15.70 7.55 3.13
CA GLU A 105 15.85 6.09 3.01
C GLU A 105 14.55 5.29 3.28
N GLN A 106 13.51 5.94 3.82
CA GLN A 106 12.20 5.32 4.07
C GLN A 106 11.21 5.53 2.92
N TRP A 107 11.49 6.44 1.99
CA TRP A 107 10.78 6.54 0.72
C TRP A 107 11.26 5.48 -0.25
N CYS A 108 10.96 4.23 0.06
CA CYS A 108 11.20 3.13 -0.84
C CYS A 108 9.86 2.49 -1.16
N PRO A 109 9.40 2.51 -2.43
CA PRO A 109 8.13 1.90 -2.79
C PRO A 109 8.13 0.47 -2.27
N MET A 110 7.12 0.15 -1.46
CA MET A 110 6.98 -1.19 -0.89
C MET A 110 6.01 -1.98 -1.75
N VAL A 111 6.42 -3.17 -2.17
CA VAL A 111 5.60 -4.11 -2.93
C VAL A 111 5.31 -5.33 -2.08
N THR A 112 4.10 -5.86 -2.21
CA THR A 112 3.77 -7.21 -1.73
C THR A 112 3.79 -8.15 -2.92
N ILE A 113 4.54 -9.23 -2.82
CA ILE A 113 4.69 -10.25 -3.86
C ILE A 113 4.28 -11.59 -3.26
N ILE A 114 3.38 -12.27 -3.94
CA ILE A 114 2.96 -13.64 -3.60
C ILE A 114 3.53 -14.57 -4.66
N GLY A 115 4.21 -15.62 -4.23
CA GLY A 115 4.87 -16.54 -5.17
C GLY A 115 5.65 -17.66 -4.52
N SER A 116 6.30 -18.48 -5.36
CA SER A 116 7.09 -19.64 -4.95
C SER A 116 8.58 -19.35 -5.01
N VAL A 117 9.33 -19.80 -4.01
CA VAL A 117 10.79 -19.62 -3.96
C VAL A 117 11.45 -20.62 -4.91
N ARG A 118 12.17 -20.17 -5.94
CA ARG A 118 12.82 -21.10 -6.89
C ARG A 118 14.17 -21.62 -6.42
N SER A 119 15.08 -20.71 -6.12
CA SER A 119 16.45 -21.08 -5.79
C SER A 119 17.05 -20.13 -4.77
N ARG A 120 17.81 -20.68 -3.84
CA ARG A 120 18.74 -19.92 -3.00
C ARG A 120 19.99 -19.64 -3.81
N HIS A 121 20.56 -18.45 -3.65
CA HIS A 121 21.85 -18.17 -4.28
C HIS A 121 22.94 -19.00 -3.57
N PRO A 122 23.78 -19.78 -4.30
CA PRO A 122 24.73 -20.72 -3.68
C PRO A 122 25.77 -20.03 -2.78
N SER A 123 26.17 -18.81 -3.15
CA SER A 123 27.19 -18.02 -2.45
C SER A 123 26.61 -16.92 -1.55
N GLU A 124 25.31 -16.64 -1.61
CA GLU A 124 24.66 -15.60 -0.81
C GLU A 124 23.46 -16.17 -0.07
N SER A 125 23.68 -16.66 1.16
CA SER A 125 22.65 -17.32 1.99
C SER A 125 21.44 -16.44 2.34
N ARG A 126 21.51 -15.15 2.01
CA ARG A 126 20.54 -14.09 2.33
C ARG A 126 19.79 -13.58 1.09
N LEU A 127 20.11 -14.12 -0.10
CA LEU A 127 19.47 -13.83 -1.38
C LEU A 127 18.62 -15.02 -1.81
N PHE A 128 17.39 -14.76 -2.23
CA PHE A 128 16.48 -15.77 -2.77
C PHE A 128 15.62 -15.16 -3.87
N THR A 129 15.16 -16.00 -4.79
CA THR A 129 14.29 -15.57 -5.89
C THR A 129 12.88 -16.10 -5.68
N VAL A 130 11.91 -15.19 -5.77
CA VAL A 130 10.48 -15.50 -5.75
C VAL A 130 9.97 -15.45 -7.19
N GLU A 131 9.39 -16.54 -7.66
CA GLU A 131 8.65 -16.57 -8.91
C GLU A 131 7.18 -16.27 -8.68
N THR A 132 6.65 -15.42 -9.54
CA THR A 132 5.26 -15.00 -9.50
C THR A 132 4.77 -14.75 -10.92
N SER A 133 3.49 -14.45 -11.06
CA SER A 133 2.90 -14.09 -12.34
C SER A 133 1.92 -12.96 -12.18
N VAL A 134 1.90 -12.06 -13.16
CA VAL A 134 0.85 -11.03 -13.31
C VAL A 134 -0.01 -11.39 -14.52
N TYR A 135 -1.29 -11.08 -14.45
CA TYR A 135 -2.17 -11.25 -15.59
C TYR A 135 -1.94 -10.12 -16.62
N ASP A 136 -1.59 -10.49 -17.85
CA ASP A 136 -1.50 -9.55 -18.97
C ASP A 136 -2.81 -9.60 -19.76
N ALA A 137 -3.64 -8.57 -19.57
CA ALA A 137 -4.92 -8.44 -20.25
C ALA A 137 -4.78 -8.34 -21.78
N SER A 138 -3.66 -7.80 -22.29
CA SER A 138 -3.43 -7.69 -23.74
C SER A 138 -3.18 -9.06 -24.40
N LYS A 139 -2.73 -10.04 -23.60
CA LYS A 139 -2.47 -11.42 -24.04
C LYS A 139 -3.49 -12.42 -23.50
N ALA A 140 -4.42 -11.95 -22.67
CA ALA A 140 -5.37 -12.76 -21.91
C ALA A 140 -4.70 -13.96 -21.20
N ALA A 141 -3.48 -13.75 -20.69
CA ALA A 141 -2.65 -14.82 -20.14
C ALA A 141 -1.75 -14.33 -19.00
N PRO A 142 -1.38 -15.20 -18.03
CA PRO A 142 -0.37 -14.88 -17.05
C PRO A 142 1.02 -14.71 -17.68
N ILE A 143 1.74 -13.67 -17.28
CA ILE A 143 3.16 -13.50 -17.55
C ILE A 143 3.91 -13.82 -16.27
N GLN A 144 4.78 -14.85 -16.35
CA GLN A 144 5.69 -15.18 -15.28
C GLN A 144 6.86 -14.19 -15.24
N PHE A 145 7.25 -13.81 -14.04
CA PHE A 145 8.47 -13.06 -13.78
C PHE A 145 9.03 -13.45 -12.42
N SER A 146 10.29 -13.09 -12.19
CA SER A 146 11.00 -13.39 -10.96
C SER A 146 11.39 -12.10 -10.25
N VAL A 147 11.29 -12.10 -8.92
CA VAL A 147 11.77 -11.01 -8.08
C VAL A 147 12.91 -11.54 -7.21
N VAL A 148 14.01 -10.80 -7.19
CA VAL A 148 15.15 -11.07 -6.34
C VAL A 148 14.94 -10.38 -5.00
N CYS A 149 14.87 -11.17 -3.93
CA CYS A 149 14.68 -10.71 -2.56
C CYS A 149 15.96 -10.94 -1.76
N PHE A 150 16.30 -10.01 -0.87
CA PHE A 150 17.42 -10.17 0.04
C PHE A 150 17.11 -9.60 1.43
N PHE A 151 17.78 -10.15 2.43
CA PHE A 151 17.82 -9.54 3.76
C PHE A 151 19.03 -8.60 3.86
N GLU A 152 18.80 -7.37 4.30
CA GLU A 152 19.89 -6.40 4.54
C GLU A 152 20.88 -6.89 5.59
N ASN A 153 22.15 -6.49 5.47
CA ASN A 153 23.22 -6.89 6.39
C ASN A 153 23.21 -6.09 7.69
N THR A 154 22.13 -6.23 8.46
CA THR A 154 21.94 -5.58 9.76
C THR A 154 21.65 -6.61 10.85
N LYS A 155 21.91 -6.24 12.11
CA LYS A 155 21.65 -7.08 13.28
C LYS A 155 20.21 -7.60 13.35
N ARG A 156 19.25 -6.83 12.82
CA ARG A 156 17.83 -7.20 12.77
C ARG A 156 17.59 -8.50 12.01
N TRP A 157 18.35 -8.73 10.94
CA TRP A 157 18.14 -9.85 10.01
C TRP A 157 19.19 -10.96 10.13
N GLN A 158 20.09 -10.89 11.12
CA GLN A 158 21.21 -11.82 11.23
C GLN A 158 20.79 -13.26 11.51
N ASN A 159 19.64 -13.45 12.18
CA ASN A 159 19.12 -14.76 12.58
C ASN A 159 17.97 -15.24 11.69
N VAL A 160 17.53 -14.43 10.72
CA VAL A 160 16.44 -14.79 9.82
C VAL A 160 16.99 -15.69 8.71
N LYS A 161 16.41 -16.90 8.61
CA LYS A 161 16.78 -17.86 7.58
C LYS A 161 16.05 -17.54 6.29
N THR A 162 16.72 -17.73 5.16
CA THR A 162 16.05 -17.69 3.86
C THR A 162 15.03 -18.81 3.75
N PRO A 163 13.85 -18.55 3.18
CA PRO A 163 12.87 -19.59 2.89
C PRO A 163 13.48 -20.76 2.09
N PRO A 164 13.02 -22.00 2.28
CA PRO A 164 13.48 -23.12 1.48
C PRO A 164 12.97 -23.00 0.03
N PRO A 165 13.64 -23.64 -0.95
CA PRO A 165 13.08 -23.81 -2.28
C PRO A 165 11.67 -24.40 -2.21
N GLU A 166 10.84 -24.03 -3.18
CA GLU A 166 9.43 -24.40 -3.35
C GLU A 166 8.47 -23.84 -2.28
N ALA A 167 8.97 -23.14 -1.25
CA ALA A 167 8.11 -22.45 -0.31
C ALA A 167 7.24 -21.41 -1.03
N PHE A 168 5.93 -21.47 -0.78
CA PHE A 168 4.97 -20.45 -1.21
C PHE A 168 4.85 -19.41 -0.11
N LEU A 169 5.01 -18.13 -0.45
CA LEU A 169 5.04 -17.05 0.53
C LEU A 169 4.44 -15.75 -0.02
N SER A 170 4.07 -14.87 0.91
CA SER A 170 3.80 -13.45 0.68
C SER A 170 4.95 -12.63 1.28
N VAL A 171 5.59 -11.79 0.48
CA VAL A 171 6.71 -10.92 0.90
C VAL A 171 6.33 -9.48 0.64
N THR A 172 6.24 -8.69 1.71
CA THR A 172 6.20 -7.23 1.63
C THR A 172 7.59 -6.67 1.84
N ALA A 173 8.13 -6.01 0.82
CA ALA A 173 9.49 -5.50 0.85
C ALA A 173 9.63 -4.16 0.14
N LYS A 174 10.66 -3.42 0.54
CA LYS A 174 11.18 -2.23 -0.13
C LYS A 174 11.77 -2.60 -1.50
N VAL A 175 11.42 -1.87 -2.56
CA VAL A 175 12.00 -2.05 -3.90
C VAL A 175 13.32 -1.31 -4.01
N ALA A 176 14.41 -2.05 -4.05
CA ALA A 176 15.72 -1.49 -4.38
C ALA A 176 15.93 -1.52 -5.91
N ALA A 177 16.13 -0.34 -6.52
CA ALA A 177 16.64 -0.29 -7.88
C ALA A 177 18.16 -0.51 -7.85
N ARG A 178 18.65 -1.53 -8.55
CA ARG A 178 20.08 -1.62 -8.92
C ARG A 178 20.22 -0.91 -10.27
N THR A 179 20.86 0.26 -10.27
CA THR A 179 21.44 0.87 -11.48
C THR A 179 22.74 0.20 -11.84
#